data_AF-A0A6N8GXS3-F1
#
_entry.id   AF-A0A6N8GXS3-F1
#
_cell.length_a   1.000
_cell.length_b   1.000
_cell.length_c   1.000
_cell.angle_alpha   90.00
_cell.angle_beta   90.00
_cell.angle_gamma   90.00
#
_symmetry.space_group_name_H-M   'P 1'
#
loop_
_entity.id
_entity.type
_entity.pdbx_description
1 polymer ?
#
loop_
_entity_poly.entity_id
_entity_poly.type
_entity_poly.pdbx_seq_one_letter_code
_entity_poly.pdbx_strand_id
1 'polypeptide(L)'
;MNGYSYLTLEQRREIERMYAEGERVVDIAARLKRSAAAIYEELKRGYTGEFDGYARPKYSADLAQATVQENFRRRGNRRGANC
;
A
#
# COMPACT_ATOMS: atom_id res chain seq x y z
N MET A 1 5.40 14.51 -16.28
CA MET A 1 5.97 14.12 -14.96
C MET A 1 4.96 13.22 -14.26
N ASN A 2 5.11 11.90 -14.33
CA ASN A 2 4.27 11.00 -13.52
C ASN A 2 4.76 11.08 -12.08
N GLY A 3 4.20 12.05 -11.35
CA GLY A 3 4.43 12.24 -9.93
C GLY A 3 4.02 10.98 -9.19
N TYR A 4 5.00 10.26 -8.65
CA TYR A 4 4.79 9.19 -7.68
C TYR A 4 4.26 9.81 -6.39
N SER A 5 3.01 10.27 -6.39
CA SER A 5 2.33 10.72 -5.18
C SER A 5 2.06 9.47 -4.35
N TYR A 6 2.59 9.45 -3.13
CA TYR A 6 2.35 8.37 -2.19
C TYR A 6 0.84 8.29 -1.86
N LEU A 7 0.33 7.07 -1.69
CA LEU A 7 -1.01 6.89 -1.15
C LEU A 7 -1.08 7.52 0.24
N THR A 8 -2.16 8.26 0.52
CA THR A 8 -2.42 8.76 1.88
C THR A 8 -2.89 7.63 2.78
N LEU A 9 -2.85 7.84 4.11
CA LEU A 9 -3.37 6.85 5.06
C LEU A 9 -4.88 6.57 4.83
N GLU A 10 -5.65 7.59 4.46
CA GLU A 10 -7.06 7.44 4.13
C GLU A 10 -7.25 6.54 2.91
N GLN A 11 -6.46 6.75 1.85
CA GLN A 11 -6.50 5.88 0.66
C GLN A 11 -6.12 4.44 1.00
N ARG A 12 -5.14 4.21 1.89
CA ARG A 12 -4.80 2.87 2.37
C ARG A 12 -5.97 2.20 3.11
N ARG A 13 -6.65 2.94 3.99
CA ARG A 13 -7.85 2.44 4.69
C ARG A 13 -9.01 2.15 3.73
N GLU A 14 -9.13 2.93 2.66
CA GLU A 14 -10.14 2.67 1.63
C GLU A 14 -9.84 1.38 0.86
N ILE A 15 -8.56 1.13 0.52
CA ILE A 15 -8.12 -0.14 -0.07
C ILE A 15 -8.44 -1.30 0.87
N GLU A 16 -8.10 -1.19 2.16
CA GLU A 16 -8.36 -2.23 3.16
C GLU A 16 -9.84 -2.59 3.25
N ARG A 17 -10.71 -1.60 3.30
CA ARG A 17 -12.16 -1.81 3.35
C ARG A 17 -12.68 -2.51 2.10
N MET A 18 -12.41 -1.94 0.92
CA MET A 18 -12.87 -2.51 -0.34
C MET A 18 -12.32 -3.93 -0.57
N TYR A 19 -11.05 -4.15 -0.22
CA TYR A 19 -10.41 -5.45 -0.38
C TYR A 19 -11.01 -6.49 0.56
N ALA A 20 -11.33 -6.11 1.80
CA ALA A 20 -12.04 -6.97 2.76
C ALA A 20 -13.50 -7.26 2.34
N GLU A 21 -14.15 -6.32 1.65
CA GLU A 21 -15.47 -6.52 1.01
C GLU A 21 -15.42 -7.45 -0.21
N GLY A 22 -14.21 -7.84 -0.67
CA GLY A 22 -14.03 -8.75 -1.79
C GLY A 22 -13.94 -8.06 -3.16
N GLU A 23 -13.92 -6.73 -3.20
CA GLU A 23 -13.74 -5.94 -4.44
C GLU A 23 -12.47 -6.35 -5.19
N ARG A 24 -12.49 -6.21 -6.52
CA ARG A 24 -11.32 -6.54 -7.33
C ARG A 24 -10.34 -5.38 -7.32
N VAL A 25 -9.05 -5.71 -7.40
CA VAL A 25 -7.95 -4.74 -7.44
C VAL A 25 -8.10 -3.70 -8.56
N VAL A 26 -8.68 -4.09 -9.70
CA VAL A 26 -8.92 -3.19 -10.85
C VAL A 26 -9.97 -2.12 -10.55
N ASP A 27 -11.03 -2.47 -9.83
CA ASP A 27 -12.11 -1.57 -9.46
C ASP A 27 -11.65 -0.58 -8.37
N ILE A 28 -10.90 -1.09 -7.38
CA ILE A 28 -10.22 -0.28 -6.37
C ILE A 28 -9.27 0.73 -7.03
N ALA A 29 -8.49 0.29 -8.02
CA ALA A 29 -7.56 1.14 -8.75
C ALA A 29 -8.29 2.23 -9.54
N ALA A 30 -9.38 1.88 -10.23
CA ALA A 30 -10.21 2.83 -10.96
C ALA A 30 -10.80 3.91 -10.01
N ARG A 31 -11.28 3.50 -8.85
CA ARG A 31 -11.85 4.40 -7.83
C ARG A 31 -10.82 5.38 -7.28
N LEU A 32 -9.61 4.90 -6.99
CA LEU A 32 -8.51 5.72 -6.49
C LEU A 32 -7.77 6.50 -7.60
N LYS A 33 -8.19 6.35 -8.87
CA LYS A 33 -7.52 6.89 -10.06
C LYS A 33 -6.03 6.52 -10.10
N ARG A 34 -5.71 5.27 -9.73
CA ARG A 34 -4.36 4.69 -9.72
C ARG A 34 -4.26 3.54 -10.71
N SER A 35 -3.03 3.16 -11.03
CA SER A 35 -2.79 1.93 -11.80
C SER A 35 -3.01 0.70 -10.93
N ALA A 36 -3.54 -0.37 -11.51
CA ALA A 36 -3.67 -1.66 -10.81
C ALA A 36 -2.32 -2.15 -10.26
N ALA A 37 -1.23 -1.94 -11.01
CA ALA A 37 0.13 -2.26 -10.55
C ALA A 37 0.50 -1.52 -9.25
N ALA A 38 0.13 -0.25 -9.10
CA ALA A 38 0.41 0.49 -7.87
C ALA A 38 -0.37 -0.07 -6.68
N ILE A 39 -1.60 -0.56 -6.89
CA ILE A 39 -2.38 -1.20 -5.84
C ILE A 39 -1.76 -2.56 -5.47
N TYR A 40 -1.32 -3.38 -6.43
CA TYR A 40 -0.63 -4.64 -6.13
C TYR A 40 0.65 -4.43 -5.30
N GLU A 41 1.46 -3.43 -5.66
CA GLU A 41 2.66 -3.07 -4.89
C GLU A 41 2.31 -2.59 -3.48
N GLU A 42 1.21 -1.86 -3.31
CA GLU A 42 0.74 -1.44 -1.99
C GLU A 42 0.24 -2.62 -1.17
N LEU A 43 -0.55 -3.52 -1.77
CA LEU A 43 -1.03 -4.74 -1.11
C LEU A 43 0.13 -5.60 -0.61
N LYS A 44 1.20 -5.71 -1.40
CA LYS A 44 2.42 -6.43 -1.01
C LYS A 44 3.12 -5.81 0.20
N ARG A 45 3.06 -4.48 0.37
CA ARG A 45 3.66 -3.78 1.53
C ARG A 45 2.86 -3.97 2.82
N GLY A 46 1.54 -4.11 2.70
CA GLY A 46 0.63 -4.34 3.83
C GLY A 46 0.27 -5.81 4.04
N TYR A 47 0.95 -6.75 3.39
CA TYR A 47 0.64 -8.16 3.51
C TYR A 47 0.96 -8.67 4.91
N THR A 48 -0.04 -9.21 5.61
CA THR A 48 0.11 -9.66 7.00
C THR A 48 0.69 -11.08 7.12
N GLY A 49 0.88 -11.80 6.01
CA GLY A 49 1.29 -13.21 6.02
C GLY A 49 0.12 -14.21 6.10
N GLU A 50 -1.10 -13.71 6.30
CA GLU A 50 -2.31 -14.51 6.39
C GLU A 50 -3.16 -14.38 5.13
N PHE A 51 -4.05 -15.34 4.90
CA PHE A 51 -5.08 -15.26 3.88
C PHE A 51 -6.43 -14.90 4.51
N ASP A 52 -7.26 -14.15 3.79
CA ASP A 52 -8.64 -13.87 4.16
C ASP A 52 -9.56 -15.08 3.90
N GLY A 53 -10.84 -14.94 4.24
CA GLY A 53 -11.86 -15.97 4.00
C GLY A 53 -12.11 -16.30 2.52
N TYR A 54 -11.52 -15.54 1.59
CA TYR A 54 -11.59 -15.73 0.14
C TYR A 54 -10.27 -16.26 -0.44
N ALA A 55 -9.37 -16.78 0.41
CA ALA A 55 -8.03 -17.24 0.05
C ALA A 55 -7.15 -16.15 -0.61
N ARG A 56 -7.41 -14.88 -0.31
CA ARG A 56 -6.63 -13.73 -0.78
C ARG A 56 -5.65 -13.27 0.30
N PRO A 57 -4.45 -12.79 -0.05
CA PRO A 57 -3.50 -12.22 0.90
C PRO A 57 -4.13 -11.10 1.73
N LYS A 58 -4.29 -11.30 3.04
CA LYS A 58 -4.86 -10.30 3.94
C LYS A 58 -3.98 -9.04 3.94
N TYR A 59 -4.63 -7.90 3.77
CA TYR A 59 -3.99 -6.60 3.69
C TYR A 59 -4.31 -5.78 4.94
N SER A 60 -3.29 -5.11 5.50
CA SER A 60 -3.44 -4.12 6.55
C SER A 60 -2.89 -2.76 6.13
N ALA A 61 -3.74 -1.74 6.23
CA ALA A 61 -3.38 -0.36 5.91
C ALA A 61 -2.30 0.19 6.85
N ASP A 62 -2.35 -0.20 8.14
CA ASP A 62 -1.39 0.24 9.15
C ASP A 62 0.00 -0.35 8.90
N LEU A 63 0.07 -1.65 8.56
CA LEU A 63 1.32 -2.31 8.22
C LEU A 63 1.97 -1.70 6.95
N ALA A 64 1.16 -1.39 5.94
CA ALA A 64 1.62 -0.73 4.73
C ALA A 64 2.18 0.68 5.03
N GLN A 65 1.48 1.44 5.89
CA GLN A 65 1.91 2.76 6.34
C GLN A 65 3.22 2.70 7.14
N ALA A 66 3.34 1.77 8.08
CA ALA A 66 4.54 1.56 8.88
C ALA A 66 5.74 1.21 7.99
N THR A 67 5.54 0.31 7.01
CA THR A 67 6.56 -0.07 6.03
C THR A 67 7.02 1.13 5.19
N VAL A 68 6.10 1.99 4.75
CA VAL A 68 6.44 3.21 4.01
C VAL A 68 7.21 4.20 4.89
N GLN A 69 6.79 4.40 6.14
CA GLN A 69 7.51 5.24 7.09
C GLN A 69 8.92 4.71 7.40
N GLU A 70 9.08 3.41 7.56
CA GLU A 70 10.40 2.79 7.77
C GLU A 70 11.29 3.00 6.55
N ASN A 71 10.75 2.83 5.33
CA ASN A 71 11.49 3.12 4.10
C ASN A 71 11.94 4.58 4.03
N PHE A 72 11.11 5.53 4.46
CA PHE A 72 11.51 6.93 4.57
C PHE A 72 12.63 7.13 5.59
N ARG A 73 12.55 6.52 6.79
CA ARG A 73 13.62 6.56 7.80
C ARG A 73 14.94 6.03 7.26
N ARG A 74 14.92 4.87 6.59
CA ARG A 74 16.12 4.25 5.99
C ARG A 74 16.72 5.10 4.86
N ARG A 75 15.90 5.84 4.10
CA ARG A 75 16.38 6.78 3.08
C ARG A 75 16.96 8.06 3.69
N GLY A 76 16.36 8.58 4.76
CA GLY A 76 16.91 9.72 5.52
C GLY A 76 18.32 9.46 6.03
N ASN A 77 18.58 8.25 6.55
CA ASN A 77 19.91 7.85 7.02
C ASN A 77 20.98 7.69 5.92
N ARG A 78 20.60 7.59 4.63
CA ARG A 78 21.57 7.55 3.52
C ARG A 78 22.08 8.92 3.09
N ARG A 79 21.45 10.03 3.52
CA ARG A 79 21.91 11.38 3.24
C ARG A 79 22.92 11.92 4.27
N GLY A 80 23.03 11.29 5.44
CA GLY A 80 24.00 11.66 6.48
C GLY A 80 25.34 10.91 6.44
N ALA A 81 25.53 9.97 5.50
CA ALA A 81 26.74 9.16 5.40
C ALA A 81 27.79 9.69 4.41
N ASN A 82 27.66 10.95 3.96
CA ASN A 82 28.64 11.65 3.13
C ASN A 82 28.92 13.05 3.70
N CYS A 83 29.47 13.11 4.91
CA CYS A 83 30.14 14.29 5.44
C CYS A 83 31.43 13.87 6.15
#